data_AF-A0A8I1I1V6-F1
#
_entry.id   AF-A0A8I1I1V6-F1
#
_cell.length_a   1.000
_cell.length_b   1.000
_cell.length_c   1.000
_cell.angle_alpha   90.00
_cell.angle_beta   90.00
_cell.angle_gamma   90.00
#
_symmetry.space_group_name_H-M   'P 1'
#
loop_
_entity.id
_entity.type
_entity.pdbx_description
1 polymer ?
#
loop_
_entity_poly.entity_id
_entity_poly.type
_entity_poly.pdbx_seq_one_letter_code
_entity_poly.pdbx_strand_id
1 'polypeptide(L)'
;MILFTSGSEAAPKVVPLSHRNIMANLADFAEAITFTRGDRLLGMLPPFHSLGFSGTQGDALVSGLPTAYQPDPTQGAQIAAMVDDFAITVTVGPLPS
;
A
#
# COMPACT_ATOMS: atom_id res chain seq x y z
N MET A 1 8.24 13.71 -1.38
CA MET A 1 8.68 12.36 -0.94
C MET A 1 9.92 11.97 -1.73
N ILE A 2 10.81 11.16 -1.17
CA ILE A 2 11.96 10.58 -1.89
C ILE A 2 11.81 9.07 -1.82
N LEU A 3 11.72 8.40 -2.96
CA LEU A 3 11.74 6.94 -3.06
C LEU A 3 13.07 6.46 -3.62
N PHE A 4 13.46 5.26 -3.21
CA PHE A 4 14.61 4.55 -3.76
C PHE A 4 14.11 3.40 -4.63
N THR A 5 14.73 3.21 -5.79
CA THR A 5 14.45 2.03 -6.63
C THR A 5 15.52 0.98 -6.39
N SER A 6 15.12 -0.29 -6.31
CA SER A 6 16.00 -1.44 -6.09
C SER A 6 16.78 -1.85 -7.35
N GLY A 7 17.06 -0.89 -8.25
CA GLY A 7 17.67 -1.17 -9.54
C GLY A 7 18.93 -2.04 -9.40
N SER A 8 19.12 -2.99 -10.32
CA SER A 8 20.21 -3.97 -10.37
C SER A 8 21.63 -3.38 -10.54
N GLU A 9 21.77 -2.05 -10.46
CA GLU A 9 23.04 -1.35 -10.52
C GLU A 9 23.61 -1.16 -9.11
N ALA A 10 24.94 -1.04 -9.01
CA ALA A 10 25.68 -0.99 -7.73
C ALA A 10 25.31 0.17 -6.78
N ALA A 11 24.47 1.13 -7.21
CA ALA A 11 24.00 2.23 -6.38
C ALA A 11 22.48 2.47 -6.57
N PRO A 12 21.70 2.62 -5.47
CA PRO A 12 20.27 2.89 -5.56
C PRO A 12 20.00 4.26 -6.20
N LYS A 13 19.06 4.31 -7.14
CA LYS A 13 18.62 5.57 -7.77
C LYS A 13 17.59 6.26 -6.88
N VAL A 14 17.79 7.56 -6.68
CA VAL A 14 16.93 8.42 -5.86
C VAL A 14 15.87 9.08 -6.75
N VAL A 15 14.60 8.96 -6.39
CA VAL A 15 13.46 9.50 -7.13
C VAL A 15 12.72 10.54 -6.28
N PRO A 16 12.94 11.84 -6.49
CA PRO A 16 12.16 12.88 -5.84
C PRO A 16 10.76 12.97 -6.45
N LEU A 17 9.73 12.95 -5.59
CA LEU A 17 8.33 13.07 -5.96
C LEU A 17 7.74 14.34 -5.36
N SER A 18 7.17 15.18 -6.24
CA SER A 18 6.36 16.34 -5.83
C SER A 18 5.01 15.90 -5.27
N HIS A 19 4.32 16.79 -4.56
CA HIS A 19 2.94 16.55 -4.11
C HIS A 19 2.02 16.22 -5.28
N ARG A 20 2.18 16.88 -6.43
CA ARG A 20 1.39 16.60 -7.64
C ARG A 20 1.61 15.18 -8.15
N ASN A 21 2.86 14.69 -8.14
CA ASN A 21 3.14 13.31 -8.56
C ASN A 21 2.50 12.29 -7.61
N ILE A 22 2.55 12.56 -6.31
CA ILE A 22 1.92 11.72 -5.29
C ILE A 22 0.41 11.68 -5.51
N MET A 23 -0.26 12.83 -5.56
CA MET A 23 -1.72 12.88 -5.70
C MET A 23 -2.22 12.27 -7.00
N ALA A 24 -1.49 12.48 -8.11
CA ALA A 24 -1.82 11.84 -9.38
C ALA A 24 -1.74 10.31 -9.26
N ASN A 25 -0.67 9.78 -8.68
CA ASN A 25 -0.53 8.33 -8.51
C ASN A 25 -1.57 7.72 -7.57
N LEU A 26 -1.98 8.43 -6.50
CA LEU A 26 -3.07 7.98 -5.63
C LEU A 26 -4.40 7.94 -6.38
N ALA A 27 -4.70 8.95 -7.19
CA ALA A 27 -5.92 8.96 -8.00
C ALA A 27 -5.97 7.78 -8.99
N ASP A 28 -4.86 7.53 -9.69
CA ASP A 28 -4.75 6.37 -10.61
C ASP A 28 -4.92 5.04 -9.86
N PHE A 29 -4.39 4.94 -8.64
CA PHE A 29 -4.49 3.75 -7.81
C PHE A 29 -5.92 3.47 -7.35
N ALA A 30 -6.63 4.51 -6.87
CA ALA A 30 -8.03 4.43 -6.46
C ALA A 30 -8.93 3.96 -7.61
N GLU A 31 -8.69 4.44 -8.83
CA GLU A 31 -9.42 4.02 -10.03
C GLU A 31 -9.13 2.56 -10.38
N ALA A 32 -7.87 2.12 -10.29
CA ALA A 32 -7.46 0.77 -10.65
C ALA A 32 -8.03 -0.32 -9.72
N ILE A 33 -8.12 -0.07 -8.41
CA ILE A 33 -8.61 -1.06 -7.44
C ILE A 33 -10.13 -0.98 -7.22
N THR A 34 -10.75 0.16 -7.57
CA THR A 34 -12.20 0.40 -7.41
C THR A 34 -12.66 0.16 -5.96
N PHE A 35 -12.05 0.87 -5.01
CA PHE A 35 -12.49 0.82 -3.63
C PHE A 35 -13.92 1.35 -3.46
N THR A 36 -14.68 0.70 -2.59
CA THR A 36 -16.01 1.13 -2.16
C THR A 36 -15.97 1.64 -0.72
N ARG A 37 -16.99 2.39 -0.31
CA ARG A 37 -17.12 2.85 1.09
C ARG A 37 -17.28 1.72 2.11
N GLY A 38 -17.57 0.50 1.65
CA GLY A 38 -17.67 -0.68 2.51
C GLY A 38 -16.32 -1.37 2.74
N ASP A 39 -15.28 -0.96 2.02
CA ASP A 39 -14.00 -1.66 2.07
C ASP A 39 -13.17 -1.35 3.31
N ARG A 40 -12.42 -2.36 3.73
CA ARG A 40 -11.58 -2.37 4.93
C ARG A 40 -10.24 -2.95 4.54
N LEU A 41 -9.21 -2.12 4.57
CA LEU A 41 -7.92 -2.40 3.97
C LEU A 41 -6.97 -3.05 4.98
N LEU A 42 -6.23 -4.07 4.53
CA LEU A 42 -5.06 -4.58 5.23
C LEU A 42 -3.79 -4.05 4.56
N GLY A 43 -3.01 -3.28 5.30
CA GLY A 43 -1.69 -2.81 4.89
C GLY A 43 -0.58 -3.72 5.43
N MET A 44 0.05 -4.49 4.55
CA MET A 44 1.18 -5.38 4.91
C MET A 44 2.48 -5.07 4.15
N LEU A 45 2.46 -4.02 3.32
CA LEU A 45 3.60 -3.65 2.49
C LEU A 45 4.40 -2.51 3.15
N PRO A 46 5.74 -2.49 2.99
CA PRO A 46 6.55 -1.44 3.58
C PRO A 46 6.24 -0.07 2.95
N PRO A 47 5.94 0.97 3.76
CA PRO A 47 5.47 2.26 3.24
C PRO A 47 6.57 3.10 2.59
N PHE A 48 7.82 2.66 2.66
CA PHE A 48 8.96 3.31 1.98
C PHE A 48 9.14 2.82 0.53
N HIS A 49 8.30 1.91 0.04
CA HIS A 49 8.18 1.56 -1.37
C HIS A 49 6.93 2.22 -1.99
N SER A 50 6.94 2.48 -3.29
CA SER A 50 5.80 3.13 -3.98
C SER A 50 4.49 2.40 -3.79
N LEU A 51 4.47 1.07 -3.95
CA LEU A 51 3.25 0.27 -3.80
C LEU A 51 2.73 0.25 -2.35
N GLY A 52 3.62 0.13 -1.37
CA GLY A 52 3.23 0.16 0.04
C GLY A 52 2.74 1.54 0.46
N PHE A 53 3.39 2.60 -0.01
CA PHE A 53 2.92 3.96 0.21
C PHE A 53 1.54 4.16 -0.43
N SER A 54 1.43 4.04 -1.76
CA SER A 54 0.20 4.41 -2.47
C SER A 54 -0.95 3.48 -2.12
N GLY A 55 -0.72 2.18 -2.11
CA GLY A 55 -1.78 1.19 -1.97
C GLY A 55 -2.20 0.85 -0.55
N THR A 56 -1.47 1.29 0.48
CA THR A 56 -1.82 0.97 1.88
C THR A 56 -1.91 2.16 2.82
N GLN A 57 -1.16 3.25 2.59
CA GLN A 57 -1.21 4.45 3.43
C GLN A 57 -1.84 5.63 2.71
N GLY A 58 -1.32 5.98 1.53
CA GLY A 58 -1.78 7.12 0.77
C GLY A 58 -3.26 7.00 0.42
N ASP A 59 -3.66 5.89 -0.21
CA ASP A 59 -5.05 5.71 -0.62
C ASP A 59 -6.00 5.62 0.57
N ALA A 60 -5.62 4.89 1.62
CA ALA A 60 -6.38 4.81 2.87
C ALA A 60 -6.68 6.20 3.45
N LEU A 61 -5.69 7.10 3.45
CA LEU A 61 -5.83 8.46 3.97
C LEU A 61 -6.71 9.35 3.11
N VAL A 62 -6.61 9.27 1.78
CA VAL A 62 -7.40 10.13 0.87
C VAL A 62 -8.82 9.61 0.67
N SER A 63 -9.00 8.29 0.66
CA SER A 63 -10.29 7.60 0.47
C SER A 63 -11.07 7.43 1.79
N GLY A 64 -10.41 7.60 2.94
CA GLY A 64 -11.02 7.46 4.26
C GLY A 64 -11.35 6.02 4.64
N LEU A 65 -10.61 5.04 4.11
CA LEU A 65 -10.85 3.62 4.33
C LEU A 65 -10.36 3.20 5.72
N PRO A 66 -11.19 2.49 6.52
CA PRO A 66 -10.71 1.79 7.70
C PRO A 66 -9.57 0.85 7.33
N THR A 67 -8.42 0.98 8.00
CA THR A 67 -7.20 0.25 7.64
C THR A 67 -6.54 -0.36 8.86
N ALA A 68 -6.13 -1.62 8.76
CA ALA A 68 -5.30 -2.30 9.76
C ALA A 68 -3.90 -2.57 9.17
N TYR A 69 -2.85 -2.49 9.99
CA TYR A 69 -1.47 -2.68 9.54
C TYR A 69 -0.79 -3.86 10.22
N GLN A 70 -0.18 -4.75 9.44
CA GLN A 70 0.70 -5.82 9.90
C GLN A 70 2.07 -5.65 9.22
N PRO A 71 3.10 -5.13 9.92
CA PRO A 71 4.40 -4.84 9.32
C PRO A 71 5.13 -6.06 8.74
N ASP A 72 4.88 -7.25 9.27
CA ASP A 72 5.55 -8.47 8.83
C ASP A 72 4.59 -9.38 8.04
N PRO A 73 4.72 -9.45 6.70
CA PRO A 73 3.84 -10.25 5.86
C PRO A 73 4.05 -11.76 6.07
N THR A 74 5.10 -12.19 6.78
CA THR A 74 5.36 -13.62 7.06
C THR A 74 4.56 -14.14 8.25
N GLN A 75 3.95 -13.26 9.05
CA GLN A 75 3.17 -13.62 10.24
C GLN A 75 1.73 -14.01 9.88
N GLY A 76 1.59 -15.06 9.05
CA GLY A 76 0.31 -15.49 8.46
C GLY A 76 -0.80 -15.75 9.47
N ALA A 77 -0.49 -16.30 10.65
CA ALA A 77 -1.49 -16.54 11.70
C ALA A 77 -2.08 -15.23 12.26
N GLN A 78 -1.24 -14.21 12.43
CA GLN A 78 -1.70 -12.89 12.88
C GLN A 78 -2.47 -12.17 11.77
N ILE A 79 -2.02 -12.29 10.52
CA ILE A 79 -2.74 -11.77 9.36
C ILE A 79 -4.14 -12.36 9.29
N ALA A 80 -4.26 -13.69 9.41
CA ALA A 80 -5.55 -14.37 9.41
C ALA A 80 -6.46 -13.88 10.55
N ALA A 81 -5.93 -13.78 11.77
CA ALA A 81 -6.69 -13.24 12.91
C ALA A 81 -7.15 -11.80 12.66
N MET A 82 -6.30 -10.94 12.10
CA MET A 82 -6.67 -9.56 11.76
C MET A 82 -7.73 -9.48 10.66
N VAL A 83 -7.69 -10.38 9.67
CA VAL A 83 -8.72 -10.46 8.63
C VAL A 83 -10.08 -10.70 9.24
N ASP A 84 -10.17 -11.61 10.21
CA ASP A 84 -11.41 -11.93 10.92
C ASP A 84 -11.81 -10.80 11.89
N ASP A 85 -10.91 -10.39 12.79
CA ASP A 85 -11.17 -9.39 13.84
C ASP A 85 -11.60 -8.03 13.27
N PHE A 86 -10.98 -7.63 12.17
CA PHE A 86 -11.26 -6.35 11.53
C PHE A 86 -12.14 -6.47 10.29
N ALA A 87 -12.66 -7.65 9.95
CA ALA A 87 -13.47 -7.88 8.75
C ALA A 87 -12.84 -7.26 7.49
N ILE A 88 -11.56 -7.54 7.26
CA ILE A 88 -10.80 -7.01 6.11
C ILE A 88 -11.43 -7.51 4.81
N THR A 89 -11.61 -6.61 3.85
CA THR A 89 -12.20 -6.92 2.54
C THR A 89 -11.18 -6.88 1.41
N VAL A 90 -10.08 -6.14 1.59
CA VAL A 90 -9.11 -5.90 0.52
C VAL A 90 -7.69 -5.81 1.06
N THR A 91 -6.75 -6.34 0.29
CA THR A 91 -5.30 -6.16 0.49
C THR A 91 -4.63 -6.00 -0.86
N VAL A 92 -3.45 -5.38 -0.86
CA VAL A 92 -2.63 -5.18 -2.06
C VAL A 92 -1.32 -5.91 -1.86
N GLY A 93 -0.86 -6.63 -2.88
CA GLY A 93 0.40 -7.36 -2.86
C GLY A 93 1.08 -7.34 -4.23
N PRO A 94 2.37 -7.69 -4.28
CA PRO A 94 3.03 -7.96 -5.56
C PRO A 94 2.35 -9.15 -6.27
N LEU A 95 2.52 -9.23 -7.58
CA LEU A 95 2.06 -10.39 -8.33
C LEU A 95 2.79 -11.66 -7.87
N PRO A 96 2.11 -12.82 -7.84
CA PRO A 96 2.78 -14.09 -7.59
C PRO A 96 3.81 -14.36 -8.68
N SER A 97 4.96 -14.90 -8.27
CA SER A 97 6.04 -15.36 -9.16
C SER A 97 5.71 -16.68 -9.85
#